data_AF-A0A3A9ZRA7-F1
#
_entry.id   AF-A0A3A9ZRA7-F1
#
_cell.length_a   1.000
_cell.length_b   1.000
_cell.length_c   1.000
_cell.angle_alpha   90.00
_cell.angle_beta   90.00
_cell.angle_gamma   90.00
#
_symmetry.space_group_name_H-M   'P 1'
#
loop_
_entity.id
_entity.type
_entity.pdbx_description
1 polymer ?
#
loop_
_entity_poly.entity_id
_entity_poly.type
_entity_poly.pdbx_seq_one_letter_code
_entity_poly.pdbx_strand_id
1 'polypeptide(L)'
;ATLPAHRLIAEVLLPLAHEGLAGRGVAAADRERYLGVIEERCRRRTTGASWQTRAYHQAVANGADRTAALRDLVRRYCELSRTDAPVHSWPALREPAARAGG
;
A
#
# COMPACT_ATOMS: atom_id res chain seq x y z
N ALA A 1 -10.25 24.10 10.98
CA ALA A 1 -10.79 22.93 10.26
C ALA A 1 -9.72 21.85 10.19
N THR A 2 -10.05 20.58 10.44
CA THR A 2 -9.08 19.47 10.40
C THR A 2 -8.96 18.94 8.98
N LEU A 3 -7.75 18.90 8.41
CA LEU A 3 -7.49 18.35 7.09
C LEU A 3 -7.17 16.84 7.20
N PRO A 4 -7.75 15.96 6.36
CA PRO A 4 -7.37 14.55 6.34
C PRO A 4 -5.89 14.38 6.01
N ALA A 5 -5.20 13.48 6.72
CA ALA A 5 -3.76 13.29 6.58
C ALA A 5 -3.30 13.04 5.13
N HIS A 6 -4.03 12.22 4.35
CA HIS A 6 -3.69 11.95 2.96
C HIS A 6 -3.71 13.20 2.07
N ARG A 7 -4.62 14.16 2.34
CA ARG A 7 -4.68 15.44 1.64
C ARG A 7 -3.55 16.36 2.08
N LEU A 8 -3.30 16.46 3.39
CA LEU A 8 -2.17 17.23 3.91
C LEU A 8 -0.85 16.75 3.31
N ILE A 9 -0.64 15.44 3.26
CA ILE A 9 0.57 14.85 2.69
C ILE A 9 0.66 15.14 1.19
N ALA A 10 -0.39 14.87 0.42
CA ALA A 10 -0.37 15.02 -1.03
C ALA A 10 -0.29 16.47 -1.51
N GLU A 11 -1.08 17.35 -0.90
CA GLU A 11 -1.27 18.72 -1.39
C GLU A 11 -0.27 19.71 -0.79
N VAL A 12 0.34 19.39 0.37
CA VAL A 12 1.22 20.33 1.09
C VAL A 12 2.60 19.72 1.31
N LEU A 13 2.69 18.57 1.99
CA LEU A 13 3.99 18.07 2.45
C LEU A 13 4.85 17.49 1.31
N LEU A 14 4.25 16.85 0.31
CA LEU A 14 4.99 16.29 -0.83
C LEU A 14 5.58 17.38 -1.74
N PRO A 15 4.85 18.45 -2.12
CA PRO A 15 5.44 19.59 -2.82
C PRO A 15 6.60 20.22 -2.03
N LEU A 16 6.41 20.47 -0.73
CA LEU A 16 7.47 21.03 0.13
C LEU A 16 8.70 20.11 0.21
N ALA A 17 8.49 18.79 0.32
CA ALA A 17 9.58 17.82 0.32
C ALA A 17 10.32 17.81 -1.02
N HIS A 18 9.60 17.90 -2.14
CA HIS A 18 10.18 17.93 -3.48
C HIS A 18 11.10 19.14 -3.66
N GLU A 19 10.64 20.33 -3.26
CA GLU A 19 11.43 21.57 -3.28
C GLU A 19 12.63 21.52 -2.33
N GLY A 20 12.42 21.07 -1.09
CA GLY A 20 13.48 20.97 -0.10
C GLY A 20 14.60 20.01 -0.52
N LEU A 21 14.25 18.89 -1.15
CA LEU A 21 15.21 17.94 -1.71
C LEU A 21 15.89 18.50 -2.97
N ALA A 22 15.17 19.28 -3.79
CA ALA A 22 15.74 20.00 -4.94
C ALA A 22 16.88 20.93 -4.49
N GLY A 23 16.60 21.77 -3.49
CA GLY A 23 17.56 22.74 -2.95
C GLY A 23 18.79 22.10 -2.29
N ARG A 24 18.72 20.81 -1.98
CA ARG A 24 19.84 20.01 -1.45
C ARG A 24 20.57 19.20 -2.52
N GLY A 25 20.20 19.34 -3.79
CA GLY A 25 20.86 18.67 -4.91
C GLY A 25 20.49 17.19 -5.10
N VAL A 26 19.37 16.71 -4.54
CA VAL A 26 18.90 15.34 -4.79
C VAL A 26 18.41 15.21 -6.23
N ALA A 27 18.82 14.15 -6.93
CA ALA A 27 18.45 13.92 -8.33
C ALA A 27 16.92 13.94 -8.53
N ALA A 28 16.47 14.51 -9.65
CA ALA A 28 15.04 14.56 -9.99
C ALA A 28 14.42 13.16 -10.04
N ALA A 29 15.10 12.21 -10.70
CA ALA A 29 14.64 10.82 -10.82
C ALA A 29 14.40 10.14 -9.46
N ASP A 30 15.27 10.39 -8.47
CA ASP A 30 15.11 9.83 -7.12
C ASP A 30 13.93 10.46 -6.39
N ARG A 31 13.79 11.79 -6.45
CA ARG A 31 12.68 12.51 -5.83
C ARG A 31 11.35 12.05 -6.41
N GLU A 32 11.23 12.02 -7.73
CA GLU A 32 10.03 11.56 -8.43
C GLU A 32 9.70 10.11 -8.06
N ARG A 33 10.70 9.21 -8.08
CA ARG A 33 10.52 7.80 -7.70
C ARG A 33 10.01 7.64 -6.27
N TYR A 34 10.70 8.23 -5.29
CA TYR A 34 10.40 7.96 -3.88
C TYR A 34 9.20 8.77 -3.37
N LEU A 35 9.06 10.04 -3.77
CA LEU A 35 7.90 10.84 -3.39
C LEU A 35 6.64 10.35 -4.12
N GLY A 36 6.74 9.90 -5.37
CA GLY A 36 5.64 9.31 -6.11
C GLY A 36 5.07 8.05 -5.42
N VAL A 37 5.89 7.26 -4.73
CA VAL A 37 5.40 6.13 -3.93
C VAL A 37 4.49 6.58 -2.78
N ILE A 38 4.82 7.70 -2.12
CA ILE A 38 4.04 8.26 -1.02
C ILE A 38 2.74 8.87 -1.57
N GLU A 39 2.84 9.61 -2.67
CA GLU A 39 1.69 10.20 -3.36
C GLU A 39 0.66 9.13 -3.72
N GLU A 40 1.10 8.05 -4.36
CA GLU A 40 0.23 6.97 -4.81
C GLU A 40 -0.42 6.20 -3.64
N ARG A 41 0.29 6.06 -2.51
CA ARG A 41 -0.31 5.53 -1.27
C ARG A 41 -1.41 6.43 -0.73
N CYS A 42 -1.22 7.75 -0.77
CA CYS A 42 -2.22 8.74 -0.37
C CYS A 42 -3.43 8.69 -1.31
N ARG A 43 -3.19 8.66 -2.62
CA ARG A 43 -4.23 8.62 -3.66
C ARG A 43 -5.07 7.34 -3.56
N ARG A 44 -4.44 6.18 -3.43
CA ARG A 44 -5.14 4.88 -3.30
C ARG A 44 -5.62 4.56 -1.89
N ARG A 45 -5.32 5.42 -0.91
CA ARG A 45 -5.60 5.18 0.52
C ARG A 45 -5.13 3.80 0.99
N THR A 46 -3.98 3.36 0.50
CA THR A 46 -3.44 2.02 0.75
C THR A 46 -2.12 2.12 1.51
N THR A 47 -2.13 1.63 2.75
CA THR A 47 -0.96 1.50 3.62
C THR A 47 -0.62 0.03 3.82
N GLY A 48 0.54 -0.26 4.42
CA GLY A 48 0.89 -1.63 4.82
C GLY A 48 -0.13 -2.23 5.79
N ALA A 49 -0.66 -1.43 6.71
CA ALA A 49 -1.69 -1.87 7.64
C ALA A 49 -3.02 -2.16 6.92
N SER A 50 -3.51 -1.24 6.06
CA SER A 50 -4.79 -1.47 5.37
C SER A 50 -4.72 -2.63 4.38
N TRP A 51 -3.57 -2.85 3.73
CA TRP A 51 -3.35 -4.04 2.90
C TRP A 51 -3.40 -5.33 3.73
N GLN A 52 -2.71 -5.38 4.87
CA GLN A 52 -2.69 -6.56 5.74
C GLN A 52 -4.07 -6.86 6.35
N THR A 53 -4.79 -5.83 6.80
CA THR A 53 -6.17 -5.96 7.31
C THR A 53 -7.09 -6.52 6.23
N ARG A 54 -7.07 -5.96 5.02
CA ARG A 54 -7.88 -6.46 3.89
C ARG A 54 -7.53 -7.92 3.57
N ALA A 55 -6.24 -8.23 3.51
CA ALA A 55 -5.74 -9.57 3.24
C ALA A 55 -6.23 -10.61 4.27
N TYR A 56 -6.14 -10.28 5.56
CA TYR A 56 -6.64 -11.13 6.63
C TYR A 56 -8.16 -11.36 6.53
N HIS A 57 -8.95 -10.29 6.41
CA HIS A 57 -10.41 -10.41 6.35
C HIS A 57 -10.87 -11.21 5.14
N GLN A 58 -10.15 -11.11 4.03
CA GLN A 58 -10.41 -11.90 2.85
C GLN A 58 -10.11 -13.38 3.03
N ALA A 59 -9.01 -13.74 3.69
CA ALA A 59 -8.71 -15.13 4.02
C ALA A 59 -9.80 -15.73 4.91
N VAL A 60 -10.26 -14.97 5.92
CA VAL A 60 -11.36 -15.38 6.80
C VAL A 60 -12.68 -15.52 6.03
N ALA A 61 -13.01 -14.56 5.15
CA ALA A 61 -14.21 -14.63 4.30
C ALA A 61 -14.19 -15.85 3.36
N ASN A 62 -13.00 -16.33 3.00
CA ASN A 62 -12.79 -17.54 2.21
C ASN A 62 -12.75 -18.84 3.04
N GLY A 63 -13.07 -18.77 4.35
CA GLY A 63 -13.20 -19.93 5.23
C GLY A 63 -11.93 -20.32 5.99
N ALA A 64 -10.86 -19.52 5.92
CA ALA A 64 -9.68 -19.78 6.74
C ALA A 64 -9.97 -19.48 8.22
N ASP A 65 -9.51 -20.37 9.11
CA ASP A 65 -9.42 -20.02 10.53
C ASP A 65 -8.39 -18.90 10.77
N ARG A 66 -8.41 -18.34 11.98
CA ARG A 66 -7.52 -17.23 12.35
C ARG A 66 -6.03 -17.55 12.17
N THR A 67 -5.61 -18.75 12.54
CA THR A 67 -4.20 -19.15 12.49
C THR A 67 -3.75 -19.33 11.04
N ALA A 68 -4.56 -19.99 10.22
CA ALA A 68 -4.33 -20.14 8.79
C ALA A 68 -4.27 -18.77 8.09
N ALA A 69 -5.23 -17.88 8.37
CA ALA A 69 -5.28 -16.54 7.79
C ALA A 69 -4.04 -15.70 8.13
N LEU A 70 -3.56 -15.73 9.38
CA LEU A 70 -2.35 -15.01 9.79
C LEU A 70 -1.09 -15.61 9.17
N ARG A 71 -1.00 -16.94 9.07
CA ARG A 71 0.14 -17.62 8.45
C ARG A 71 0.26 -17.23 6.97
N ASP A 72 -0.84 -17.29 6.23
CA ASP A 72 -0.87 -16.91 4.82
C ASP A 72 -0.61 -15.42 4.61
N LEU A 73 -1.16 -14.56 5.49
CA LEU A 73 -0.89 -13.13 5.47
C LEU A 73 0.61 -12.85 5.56
N VAL A 74 1.29 -13.40 6.58
CA VAL A 74 2.73 -13.17 6.81
C VAL A 74 3.54 -13.72 5.64
N ARG A 75 3.25 -14.93 5.18
CA ARG A 75 3.92 -15.53 4.02
C ARG A 75 3.83 -14.62 2.81
N ARG A 76 2.61 -14.17 2.46
CA ARG A 76 2.39 -13.33 1.29
C ARG A 76 3.02 -11.95 1.44
N TYR A 77 2.93 -11.35 2.62
CA TYR A 77 3.57 -10.08 2.92
C TYR A 77 5.08 -10.18 2.68
N CYS A 78 5.74 -11.22 3.22
CA CYS A 78 7.17 -11.43 3.01
C CYS A 78 7.53 -11.66 1.54
N GLU A 79 6.73 -12.43 0.78
CA GLU A 79 6.94 -12.61 -0.67
C GLU A 79 6.91 -11.28 -1.41
N LEU A 80 5.90 -10.44 -1.15
CA LEU A 80 5.73 -9.17 -1.84
C LEU A 80 6.76 -8.12 -1.40
N SER A 81 7.12 -8.07 -0.11
CA SER A 81 8.15 -7.16 0.39
C SER A 81 9.52 -7.38 -0.27
N ARG A 82 9.85 -8.61 -0.70
CA ARG A 82 11.10 -8.89 -1.41
C ARG A 82 11.13 -8.38 -2.85
N THR A 83 9.99 -8.00 -3.42
CA THR A 83 9.92 -7.53 -4.81
C THR A 83 10.36 -6.09 -5.00
N ASP A 84 10.57 -5.34 -3.91
CA ASP A 84 10.77 -3.88 -3.90
C ASP A 84 9.61 -3.07 -4.51
N ALA A 85 8.51 -3.73 -4.91
CA ALA A 85 7.33 -3.06 -5.40
C ALA A 85 6.62 -2.36 -4.22
N PRO A 86 6.10 -1.14 -4.42
CA PRO A 86 5.42 -0.42 -3.35
C PRO A 86 4.08 -1.08 -3.00
N VAL A 87 3.71 -1.14 -1.72
CA VAL A 87 2.49 -1.82 -1.24
C VAL A 87 1.18 -1.43 -1.96
N HIS A 88 1.08 -0.21 -2.49
CA HIS A 88 -0.09 0.25 -3.22
C HIS A 88 -0.26 -0.44 -4.59
N SER A 89 0.79 -1.10 -5.11
CA SER A 89 0.80 -1.85 -6.38
C SER A 89 0.65 -3.35 -6.18
N TRP A 90 0.75 -3.84 -4.94
CA TRP A 90 0.60 -5.25 -4.65
C TRP A 90 -0.80 -5.72 -5.04
N PRO A 91 -0.94 -6.95 -5.55
CA PRO A 91 -2.26 -7.49 -5.85
C PRO A 91 -3.12 -7.45 -4.59
N ALA A 92 -4.38 -7.06 -4.74
CA ALA A 92 -5.37 -7.46 -3.76
C ALA A 92 -5.31 -8.99 -3.68
N LEU A 93 -5.37 -9.57 -2.48
CA LEU A 93 -5.63 -11.01 -2.40
C LEU A 93 -6.91 -11.25 -3.21
N ARG A 94 -6.93 -12.28 -4.05
CA ARG A 94 -8.02 -12.48 -5.03
C ARG A 94 -9.34 -12.69 -4.30
N GLU A 95 -10.42 -12.04 -4.76
CA GLU A 95 -11.77 -12.46 -4.38
C GLU A 95 -11.93 -13.95 -4.73
N PRO A 96 -12.66 -14.73 -3.91
CA PRO A 96 -12.95 -16.11 -4.26
C PRO A 96 -13.57 -16.11 -5.65
N ALA A 97 -13.07 -16.98 -6.53
CA ALA A 97 -13.68 -17.18 -7.83
C ALA A 97 -15.18 -17.44 -7.59
N ALA A 98 -16.04 -16.65 -8.25
CA ALA A 98 -17.47 -16.91 -8.27
C ALA A 98 -17.67 -18.41 -8.49
N ARG A 99 -18.37 -19.06 -7.56
CA ARG A 99 -18.62 -20.51 -7.61
C ARG A 99 -19.09 -20.84 -9.03
N ALA A 100 -18.30 -21.62 -9.76
CA ALA A 100 -18.74 -22.20 -11.01
C ALA A 100 -20.03 -22.96 -10.71
N GLY A 101 -21.10 -22.57 -11.40
CA GLY A 101 -22.46 -23.04 -11.15
C GLY A 101 -22.56 -24.57 -11.15
N GLY A 102 -23.40 -25.05 -10.25
CA GLY A 102 -24.04 -26.35 -10.28
C GLY A 102 -25.51 -26.14 -10.00
#